data_AF-A0A7L3URF1-F1
#
_entry.id   AF-A0A7L3URF1-F1
#
_cell.length_a   1.000
_cell.length_b   1.000
_cell.length_c   1.000
_cell.angle_alpha   90.00
_cell.angle_beta   90.00
_cell.angle_gamma   90.00
#
_symmetry.space_group_name_H-M   'P 1'
#
loop_
_entity.id
_entity.type
_entity.pdbx_description
1 polymer ?
#
loop_
_entity_poly.entity_id
_entity_poly.type
_entity_poly.pdbx_seq_one_letter_code
_entity_poly.pdbx_strand_id
1 'polypeptide(L)'
;YQGEGISMGALALSQSQTMTASNTTEVVGTVGGSVTFHSHSTDGNTDGNAALWEFGNEAIVTVEFKDPSNPEFHKDKFETRFAVSENGRALTISQLRMEDAGAYSVTAGDKKSTFTLQVFKELAEPTVTCEARNCSGGSCSSSLRCSAPGAGFGNVSYTWDQPWAEGPLLPLNKSSWDKLESLTCTARNPVSSRSVTITNPGVLCTGESRGQAGKGGVG
;
A
#
# COMPACT_ATOMS: atom_id res chain seq x y z
N TYR A 1 54.51 -30.84 36.61
CA TYR A 1 54.13 -31.40 35.30
C TYR A 1 52.68 -31.02 35.04
N GLN A 2 52.47 -30.30 33.93
CA GLN A 2 51.19 -29.94 33.28
C GLN A 2 50.26 -29.02 34.10
N GLY A 3 49.69 -27.94 33.58
CA GLY A 3 49.63 -27.41 32.21
C GLY A 3 48.35 -26.57 32.09
N GLU A 4 48.52 -25.30 31.71
CA GLU A 4 47.62 -24.33 31.06
C GLU A 4 46.09 -24.34 31.25
N GLY A 5 45.53 -23.13 31.42
CA GLY A 5 44.12 -22.85 31.15
C GLY A 5 43.60 -21.53 31.73
N ILE A 6 44.20 -20.37 31.38
CA ILE A 6 43.57 -19.07 31.68
C ILE A 6 42.53 -18.79 30.59
N SER A 7 41.26 -19.01 30.91
CA SER A 7 40.14 -18.58 30.07
C SER A 7 39.88 -17.09 30.32
N MET A 8 40.34 -16.23 29.39
CA MET A 8 39.94 -14.82 29.31
C MET A 8 38.55 -14.76 28.67
N GLY A 9 37.51 -14.81 29.51
CA GLY A 9 36.14 -14.51 29.10
C GLY A 9 35.99 -13.00 28.88
N ALA A 10 35.99 -12.57 27.63
CA ALA A 10 35.66 -11.21 27.25
C ALA A 10 34.19 -10.91 27.61
N LEU A 11 33.97 -9.91 28.47
CA LEU A 11 32.65 -9.33 28.71
C LEU A 11 32.24 -8.56 27.45
N ALA A 12 31.43 -9.18 26.60
CA ALA A 12 30.75 -8.49 25.52
C ALA A 12 29.68 -7.56 26.14
N LEU A 13 29.95 -6.26 26.13
CA LEU A 13 28.93 -5.24 26.35
C LEU A 13 27.94 -5.32 25.19
N SER A 14 26.87 -6.08 25.39
CA SER A 14 25.68 -6.03 24.54
C SER A 14 25.08 -4.64 24.66
N GLN A 15 25.42 -3.75 23.73
CA GLN A 15 24.65 -2.52 23.53
C GLN A 15 23.29 -2.93 22.95
N SER A 16 22.30 -3.11 23.81
CA SER A 16 20.91 -3.14 23.38
C SER A 16 20.55 -1.74 22.91
N GLN A 17 20.58 -1.53 21.59
CA GLN A 17 19.94 -0.35 21.00
C GLN A 17 18.44 -0.50 21.26
N THR A 18 17.94 0.23 22.24
CA THR A 18 16.51 0.42 22.40
C THR A 18 16.05 1.26 21.22
N MET A 19 15.41 0.62 20.24
CA MET A 19 14.55 1.31 19.27
C MET A 19 13.45 1.99 20.08
N THR A 20 13.64 3.27 20.38
CA THR A 20 12.56 4.15 20.82
C THR A 20 11.51 4.08 19.72
N ALA A 21 10.38 3.45 20.00
CA ALA A 21 9.22 3.51 19.13
C ALA A 21 8.88 5.00 18.95
N SER A 22 9.19 5.54 17.77
CA SER A 22 8.73 6.86 17.40
C SER A 22 7.21 6.80 17.35
N ASN A 23 6.53 7.70 18.06
CA ASN A 23 5.07 7.82 18.05
C ASN A 23 4.64 8.41 16.70
N THR A 24 4.78 7.60 15.63
CA THR A 24 4.56 7.98 14.25
C THR A 24 3.18 7.51 13.82
N THR A 25 2.37 8.45 13.32
CA THR A 25 1.02 8.16 12.85
C THR A 25 1.04 7.75 11.38
N GLU A 26 0.49 6.58 11.07
CA GLU A 26 0.29 6.17 9.68
C GLU A 26 -0.94 6.85 9.09
N VAL A 27 -0.81 7.39 7.89
CA VAL A 27 -1.88 8.03 7.13
C VAL A 27 -1.94 7.41 5.75
N VAL A 28 -3.14 7.04 5.31
CA VAL A 28 -3.37 6.45 3.99
C VAL A 28 -4.14 7.44 3.12
N GLY A 29 -3.62 7.71 1.93
CA GLY A 29 -4.23 8.59 0.94
C GLY A 29 -4.43 7.90 -0.41
N THR A 30 -5.39 8.40 -1.18
CA THR A 30 -5.66 7.95 -2.55
C THR A 30 -5.09 8.94 -3.54
N VAL A 31 -4.49 8.47 -4.64
CA VAL A 31 -4.04 9.34 -5.74
C VAL A 31 -5.19 10.24 -6.22
N GLY A 32 -4.93 11.54 -6.36
CA GLY A 32 -5.91 12.57 -6.70
C GLY A 32 -6.76 13.07 -5.52
N GLY A 33 -6.74 12.37 -4.38
CA GLY A 33 -7.43 12.76 -3.15
C GLY A 33 -6.66 13.78 -2.31
N SER A 34 -7.03 13.89 -1.04
CA SER A 34 -6.41 14.79 -0.06
C SER A 34 -6.24 14.13 1.30
N VAL A 35 -5.24 14.58 2.07
CA VAL A 35 -5.00 14.17 3.46
C VAL A 35 -4.66 15.38 4.30
N THR A 36 -4.95 15.31 5.60
CA THR A 36 -4.63 16.37 6.57
C THR A 36 -3.89 15.78 7.76
N PHE A 37 -2.70 16.32 8.03
CA PHE A 37 -1.93 16.03 9.24
C PHE A 37 -2.27 17.05 10.30
N HIS A 38 -2.50 16.58 11.53
CA HIS A 38 -2.82 17.43 12.67
C HIS A 38 -1.68 17.36 13.67
N SER A 39 -1.09 18.50 14.00
CA SER A 39 -0.07 18.57 15.05
C SER A 39 -0.63 18.01 16.36
N HIS A 40 0.10 17.10 17.01
CA HIS A 40 -0.29 16.59 18.33
C HIS A 40 -0.06 17.62 19.45
N SER A 41 0.32 18.85 19.10
CA SER A 41 0.53 19.95 20.04
C SER A 41 -0.81 20.58 20.44
N THR A 42 -1.47 19.96 21.41
CA THR A 42 -2.80 20.38 21.92
C THR A 42 -2.75 21.42 23.05
N ASP A 43 -1.57 21.88 23.48
CA ASP A 43 -1.46 22.72 24.67
C ASP A 43 -1.18 24.17 24.32
N GLY A 44 -1.83 25.10 25.04
CA GLY A 44 -1.59 26.55 24.95
C GLY A 44 -0.14 27.00 25.21
N ASN A 45 0.73 26.08 25.65
CA ASN A 45 2.18 26.30 25.73
C ASN A 45 2.87 26.41 24.35
N THR A 46 2.17 26.06 23.26
CA THR A 46 2.69 26.20 21.89
C THR A 46 2.06 27.34 21.11
N ASP A 47 1.14 28.09 21.71
CA ASP A 47 0.54 29.27 21.08
C ASP A 47 1.60 30.34 20.84
N GLY A 48 1.61 30.90 19.64
CA GLY A 48 2.62 31.87 19.21
C GLY A 48 3.99 31.28 18.86
N ASN A 49 4.23 29.98 19.07
CA ASN A 49 5.47 29.35 18.62
C ASN A 49 5.45 29.19 17.10
N ALA A 50 6.60 29.44 16.47
CA ALA A 50 6.84 29.05 15.09
C ALA A 50 6.90 27.52 15.00
N ALA A 51 6.14 26.97 14.08
CA ALA A 51 6.14 25.57 13.72
C ALA A 51 6.73 25.39 12.32
N LEU A 52 7.57 24.37 12.18
CA LEU A 52 8.16 23.98 10.90
C LEU A 52 7.58 22.63 10.47
N TRP A 53 6.89 22.62 9.34
CA TRP A 53 6.46 21.41 8.65
C TRP A 53 7.52 20.94 7.66
N GLU A 54 7.81 19.65 7.66
CA GLU A 54 8.87 19.03 6.85
C GLU A 54 8.36 17.77 6.14
N PHE A 55 8.88 17.53 4.94
CA PHE A 55 8.77 16.27 4.20
C PHE A 55 10.16 15.65 4.06
N GLY A 56 10.42 14.56 4.78
CA GLY A 56 11.77 14.03 4.95
C GLY A 56 12.69 15.08 5.60
N ASN A 57 13.66 15.58 4.83
CA ASN A 57 14.58 16.65 5.25
C ASN A 57 14.30 17.99 4.54
N GLU A 58 13.17 18.09 3.84
CA GLU A 58 12.79 19.29 3.09
C GLU A 58 11.75 20.09 3.87
N ALA A 59 12.09 21.34 4.20
CA ALA A 59 11.16 22.30 4.76
C ALA A 59 10.02 22.59 3.78
N ILE A 60 8.77 22.46 4.25
CA ILE A 60 7.56 22.75 3.47
C ILE A 60 7.12 24.18 3.77
N VAL A 61 6.79 24.45 5.04
CA VAL A 61 6.18 25.70 5.48
C VAL A 61 6.57 25.99 6.93
N THR A 62 6.91 27.25 7.19
CA THR A 62 7.01 27.79 8.55
C THR A 62 5.73 28.56 8.86
N VAL A 63 5.13 28.32 10.02
CA VAL A 63 3.89 29.00 10.42
C VAL A 63 3.83 29.16 11.94
N GLU A 64 3.43 30.33 12.41
CA GLU A 64 3.14 30.54 13.84
C GLU A 64 1.77 29.99 14.20
N PHE A 65 1.68 29.30 15.33
CA PHE A 65 0.42 28.80 15.87
C PHE A 65 -0.43 29.93 16.46
N LYS A 66 -1.05 30.73 15.59
CA LYS A 66 -1.87 31.90 15.94
C LYS A 66 -3.01 32.10 14.95
N ASP A 67 -3.97 32.95 15.32
CA ASP A 67 -5.07 33.39 14.47
C ASP A 67 -4.98 34.90 14.20
N PRO A 68 -4.88 35.37 12.93
CA PRO A 68 -4.70 34.55 11.73
C PRO A 68 -3.28 34.01 11.63
N SER A 69 -3.15 32.76 11.16
CA SER A 69 -1.85 32.18 10.84
C SER A 69 -1.30 32.79 9.57
N ASN A 70 0.01 33.04 9.52
CA ASN A 70 0.71 33.55 8.33
C ASN A 70 1.73 32.50 7.86
N PRO A 71 1.35 31.56 6.98
CA PRO A 71 2.25 30.53 6.49
C PRO A 71 3.27 31.09 5.49
N GLU A 72 4.53 30.72 5.66
CA GLU A 72 5.62 31.02 4.73
C GLU A 72 6.11 29.70 4.10
N PHE A 73 5.78 29.47 2.84
CA PHE A 73 6.21 28.28 2.11
C PHE A 73 7.65 28.45 1.61
N HIS A 74 8.46 27.41 1.76
CA HIS A 74 9.88 27.48 1.38
C HIS A 74 10.12 27.32 -0.12
N LYS A 75 9.13 26.78 -0.86
CA LYS A 75 9.19 26.54 -2.31
C LYS A 75 7.81 26.63 -2.95
N ASP A 76 7.75 27.24 -4.13
CA ASP A 76 6.53 27.40 -4.95
C ASP A 76 5.78 26.08 -5.20
N LYS A 77 6.51 24.97 -5.30
CA LYS A 77 5.90 23.64 -5.52
C LYS A 77 4.91 23.25 -4.42
N PHE A 78 5.09 23.76 -3.20
CA PHE A 78 4.23 23.48 -2.07
C PHE A 78 3.00 24.40 -2.05
N GLU A 79 3.15 25.68 -2.41
CA GLU A 79 2.07 26.67 -2.39
C GLU A 79 0.84 26.27 -3.22
N THR A 80 1.04 25.47 -4.27
CA THR A 80 -0.04 25.08 -5.19
C THR A 80 -0.97 24.00 -4.65
N ARG A 81 -0.47 23.11 -3.78
CA ARG A 81 -1.21 21.91 -3.32
C ARG A 81 -1.29 21.76 -1.81
N PHE A 82 -0.42 22.44 -1.08
CA PHE A 82 -0.36 22.39 0.37
C PHE A 82 -1.10 23.60 0.93
N ALA A 83 -1.89 23.35 1.97
CA ALA A 83 -2.63 24.40 2.68
C ALA A 83 -2.46 24.22 4.17
N VAL A 84 -2.35 25.34 4.88
CA VAL A 84 -2.29 25.37 6.33
C VAL A 84 -3.64 25.84 6.88
N SER A 85 -4.15 25.13 7.87
CA SER A 85 -5.41 25.43 8.54
C SER A 85 -5.28 25.28 10.06
N GLU A 86 -6.38 25.52 10.79
CA GLU A 86 -6.43 25.38 12.25
C GLU A 86 -5.35 26.21 12.96
N ASN A 87 -5.24 27.49 12.60
CA ASN A 87 -4.28 28.42 13.20
C ASN A 87 -2.84 27.90 13.09
N GLY A 88 -2.46 27.33 11.95
CA GLY A 88 -1.12 26.78 11.73
C GLY A 88 -0.96 25.28 12.04
N ARG A 89 -1.92 24.67 12.75
CA ARG A 89 -1.76 23.34 13.36
C ARG A 89 -2.08 22.17 12.45
N ALA A 90 -2.71 22.40 11.31
CA ALA A 90 -3.04 21.37 10.35
C ALA A 90 -2.41 21.67 8.98
N LEU A 91 -1.79 20.64 8.38
CA LEU A 91 -1.25 20.69 7.03
C LEU A 91 -2.05 19.75 6.13
N THR A 92 -2.70 20.32 5.12
CA THR A 92 -3.46 19.57 4.12
C THR A 92 -2.69 19.49 2.81
N ILE A 93 -2.62 18.30 2.23
CA ILE A 93 -2.10 18.07 0.88
C ILE A 93 -3.27 17.69 -0.02
N SER A 94 -3.45 18.42 -1.12
CA SER A 94 -4.46 18.15 -2.14
C SER A 94 -3.87 17.51 -3.39
N GLN A 95 -4.73 16.85 -4.18
CA GLN A 95 -4.37 16.18 -5.43
C GLN A 95 -3.14 15.27 -5.26
N LEU A 96 -3.24 14.37 -4.28
CA LEU A 96 -2.14 13.49 -3.88
C LEU A 96 -1.55 12.73 -5.06
N ARG A 97 -0.24 12.59 -5.04
CA ARG A 97 0.54 11.85 -6.04
C ARG A 97 1.35 10.76 -5.35
N MET A 98 1.81 9.78 -6.12
CA MET A 98 2.58 8.66 -5.57
C MET A 98 3.87 9.14 -4.90
N GLU A 99 4.49 10.19 -5.44
CA GLU A 99 5.71 10.80 -4.90
C GLU A 99 5.50 11.58 -3.60
N ASP A 100 4.25 11.88 -3.21
CA ASP A 100 3.97 12.54 -1.93
C ASP A 100 4.07 11.56 -0.75
N ALA A 101 4.16 10.24 -1.01
CA ALA A 101 4.32 9.24 0.03
C ALA A 101 5.69 9.38 0.73
N GLY A 102 5.68 9.28 2.06
CA GLY A 102 6.90 9.37 2.86
C GLY A 102 6.65 9.94 4.26
N ALA A 103 7.76 10.31 4.91
CA ALA A 103 7.73 10.82 6.28
C ALA A 103 7.45 12.33 6.29
N TYR A 104 6.47 12.74 7.09
CA TYR A 104 6.18 14.14 7.38
C TYR A 104 6.40 14.40 8.86
N SER A 105 6.81 15.61 9.21
CA SER A 105 6.84 16.03 10.60
C SER A 105 6.49 17.50 10.78
N VAL A 106 6.05 17.82 11.99
CA VAL A 106 5.94 19.20 12.45
C VAL A 106 6.68 19.34 13.77
N THR A 107 7.52 20.37 13.87
CA THR A 107 8.23 20.72 15.11
C THR A 107 7.76 22.10 15.55
N ALA A 108 7.27 22.23 16.78
CA ALA A 108 6.81 23.49 17.37
C ALA A 108 7.29 23.58 18.83
N GLY A 109 8.24 24.48 19.09
CA GLY A 109 9.00 24.47 20.36
C GLY A 109 9.69 23.12 20.57
N ASP A 110 9.52 22.53 21.75
CA ASP A 110 10.10 21.23 22.10
C ASP A 110 9.25 20.03 21.64
N LYS A 111 8.11 20.26 20.99
CA LYS A 111 7.20 19.20 20.55
C LYS A 111 7.43 18.87 19.08
N LYS A 112 7.52 17.57 18.78
CA LYS A 112 7.58 17.04 17.42
C LYS A 112 6.47 16.01 17.20
N SER A 113 5.72 16.15 16.12
CA SER A 113 4.79 15.12 15.63
C SER A 113 5.31 14.54 14.32
N THR A 114 5.16 13.24 14.13
CA THR A 114 5.66 12.53 12.95
C THR A 114 4.56 11.70 12.32
N PHE A 115 4.52 11.67 11.00
CA PHE A 115 3.52 10.96 10.20
C PHE A 115 4.22 10.19 9.09
N THR A 116 3.63 9.06 8.69
CA THR A 116 4.03 8.31 7.49
C THR A 116 2.86 8.25 6.54
N LEU A 117 2.96 8.94 5.41
CA LEU A 117 1.94 8.91 4.36
C LEU A 117 2.22 7.78 3.38
N GLN A 118 1.22 6.92 3.19
CA GLN A 118 1.18 5.94 2.11
C GLN A 118 0.12 6.39 1.09
N VAL A 119 0.49 6.43 -0.20
CA VAL A 119 -0.41 6.82 -1.28
C VAL A 119 -0.65 5.63 -2.21
N PHE A 120 -1.92 5.31 -2.45
CA PHE A 120 -2.33 4.21 -3.32
C PHE A 120 -3.28 4.68 -4.42
N LYS A 121 -3.23 3.99 -5.57
CA LYS A 121 -4.27 4.11 -6.59
C LYS A 121 -5.49 3.27 -6.20
N GLU A 122 -6.67 3.72 -6.60
CA GLU A 122 -7.84 2.85 -6.57
C GLU A 122 -7.69 1.70 -7.56
N LEU A 123 -8.27 0.56 -7.20
CA LEU A 123 -8.36 -0.59 -8.08
C LEU A 123 -9.33 -0.29 -9.22
N ALA A 124 -8.96 -0.72 -10.42
CA ALA A 124 -9.93 -0.99 -11.48
C ALA A 124 -10.68 -2.29 -11.18
N GLU A 125 -11.70 -2.60 -11.98
CA GLU A 125 -12.33 -3.93 -11.93
C GLU A 125 -11.26 -5.02 -12.14
N PRO A 126 -11.20 -6.04 -11.27
CA PRO A 126 -10.23 -7.12 -11.42
C PRO A 126 -10.56 -8.00 -12.63
N THR A 127 -9.56 -8.72 -13.11
CA THR A 127 -9.70 -9.71 -14.19
C THR A 127 -9.66 -11.11 -13.63
N VAL A 128 -10.41 -12.02 -14.24
CA VAL A 128 -10.30 -13.46 -13.94
C VAL A 128 -9.89 -14.22 -15.19
N THR A 129 -8.81 -15.00 -15.06
CA THR A 129 -8.20 -15.77 -16.15
C THR A 129 -8.03 -17.23 -15.74
N CYS A 130 -8.00 -18.13 -16.71
CA CYS A 130 -7.67 -19.54 -16.45
C CYS A 130 -6.15 -19.74 -16.55
N GLU A 131 -5.55 -20.36 -15.52
CA GLU A 131 -4.13 -20.69 -15.48
C GLU A 131 -3.95 -22.22 -15.38
N ALA A 132 -3.20 -22.80 -16.31
CA ALA A 132 -2.83 -24.21 -16.26
C ALA A 132 -1.69 -24.43 -15.24
N ARG A 133 -1.89 -25.33 -14.29
CA ARG A 133 -0.98 -25.50 -13.13
C ARG A 133 -0.12 -26.75 -13.21
N ASN A 134 -0.69 -27.88 -13.59
CA ASN A 134 0.02 -29.16 -13.68
C ASN A 134 -0.45 -29.91 -14.91
N CYS A 135 0.40 -29.97 -15.93
CA CYS A 135 0.14 -30.71 -17.15
C CYS A 135 1.05 -31.95 -17.19
N SER A 136 0.46 -33.13 -17.08
CA SER A 136 1.17 -34.40 -17.20
C SER A 136 0.30 -35.43 -17.92
N GLY A 137 0.92 -36.19 -18.83
CA GLY A 137 0.26 -37.33 -19.50
C GLY A 137 -1.04 -37.01 -20.25
N GLY A 138 -1.20 -35.79 -20.79
CA GLY A 138 -2.40 -35.38 -21.53
C GLY A 138 -3.55 -34.81 -20.68
N SER A 139 -3.36 -34.66 -19.37
CA SER A 139 -4.31 -33.98 -18.48
C SER A 139 -3.66 -32.76 -17.82
N CYS A 140 -4.38 -31.63 -17.82
CA CYS A 140 -3.97 -30.41 -17.14
C CYS A 140 -4.94 -30.08 -16.00
N SER A 141 -4.43 -29.90 -14.78
CA SER A 141 -5.18 -29.24 -13.70
C SER A 141 -5.11 -27.72 -13.93
N SER A 142 -6.26 -27.06 -13.93
CA SER A 142 -6.34 -25.60 -14.12
C SER A 142 -6.96 -24.93 -12.90
N SER A 143 -6.63 -23.66 -12.68
CA SER A 143 -7.20 -22.82 -11.63
C SER A 143 -7.62 -21.49 -12.21
N LEU A 144 -8.67 -20.88 -11.66
CA LEU A 144 -8.95 -19.47 -11.96
C LEU A 144 -8.03 -18.59 -11.13
N ARG A 145 -7.46 -17.59 -11.80
CA ARG A 145 -6.68 -16.53 -11.19
C ARG A 145 -7.45 -15.24 -11.27
N CYS A 146 -7.71 -14.63 -10.12
CA CYS A 146 -8.14 -13.25 -10.04
C CYS A 146 -6.94 -12.32 -9.91
N SER A 147 -6.95 -11.20 -10.63
CA SER A 147 -5.82 -10.26 -10.66
C SER A 147 -6.29 -8.84 -10.91
N ALA A 148 -5.84 -7.92 -10.08
CA ALA A 148 -6.00 -6.48 -10.30
C ALA A 148 -4.95 -5.98 -11.30
N PRO A 149 -5.35 -5.45 -12.48
CA PRO A 149 -4.39 -4.99 -13.48
C PRO A 149 -3.75 -3.66 -13.07
N GLY A 150 -2.42 -3.57 -13.14
CA GLY A 150 -1.67 -2.33 -12.92
C GLY A 150 -0.70 -2.37 -11.73
N ALA A 151 -0.23 -1.20 -11.33
CA ALA A 151 0.74 -1.01 -10.25
C ALA A 151 0.38 0.21 -9.38
N GLY A 152 0.98 0.30 -8.18
CA GLY A 152 0.73 1.38 -7.23
C GLY A 152 -0.48 1.13 -6.32
N PHE A 153 -0.90 -0.13 -6.17
CA PHE A 153 -2.04 -0.51 -5.34
C PHE A 153 -1.67 -0.90 -3.90
N GLY A 154 -0.38 -1.05 -3.60
CA GLY A 154 0.07 -1.66 -2.35
C GLY A 154 -0.20 -3.17 -2.33
N ASN A 155 -0.35 -3.72 -1.13
CA ASN A 155 -0.76 -5.12 -0.98
C ASN A 155 -2.24 -5.27 -1.34
N VAL A 156 -2.54 -6.15 -2.29
CA VAL A 156 -3.90 -6.44 -2.73
C VAL A 156 -4.31 -7.81 -2.19
N SER A 157 -5.42 -7.85 -1.45
CA SER A 157 -6.04 -9.10 -1.02
C SER A 157 -7.16 -9.50 -1.99
N TYR A 158 -7.38 -10.80 -2.10
CA TYR A 158 -8.36 -11.39 -3.00
C TYR A 158 -9.26 -12.34 -2.22
N THR A 159 -10.56 -12.23 -2.45
CA THR A 159 -11.57 -13.14 -1.91
C THR A 159 -12.51 -13.60 -3.01
N TRP A 160 -13.05 -14.80 -2.86
CA TRP A 160 -14.08 -15.32 -3.73
C TRP A 160 -15.38 -15.46 -2.93
N ASP A 161 -16.52 -15.46 -3.60
CA ASP A 161 -17.84 -15.74 -2.99
C ASP A 161 -18.05 -17.23 -2.64
N GLN A 162 -16.96 -18.00 -2.51
CA GLN A 162 -16.94 -19.40 -2.11
C GLN A 162 -16.30 -19.53 -0.71
N PRO A 163 -16.93 -20.19 0.27
CA PRO A 163 -16.49 -20.21 1.67
C PRO A 163 -15.08 -20.77 1.92
N TRP A 164 -14.58 -21.60 1.01
CA TRP A 164 -13.30 -22.31 1.11
C TRP A 164 -12.20 -21.68 0.24
N ALA A 165 -12.48 -20.55 -0.41
CA ALA A 165 -11.63 -19.96 -1.43
C ALA A 165 -10.99 -18.65 -0.95
N GLU A 166 -9.69 -18.71 -0.66
CA GLU A 166 -8.90 -17.56 -0.24
C GLU A 166 -7.75 -17.28 -1.21
N GLY A 167 -7.41 -16.01 -1.36
CA GLY A 167 -6.29 -15.58 -2.18
C GLY A 167 -6.60 -15.51 -3.67
N PRO A 168 -5.58 -15.24 -4.49
CA PRO A 168 -5.76 -14.90 -5.90
C PRO A 168 -6.10 -16.12 -6.78
N LEU A 169 -5.87 -17.34 -6.28
CA LEU A 169 -6.03 -18.58 -7.03
C LEU A 169 -7.15 -19.43 -6.46
N LEU A 170 -8.05 -19.87 -7.33
CA LEU A 170 -9.13 -20.78 -7.00
C LEU A 170 -8.97 -22.11 -7.77
N PRO A 171 -8.48 -23.18 -7.12
CA PRO A 171 -8.47 -24.51 -7.71
C PRO A 171 -9.83 -25.16 -7.52
N LEU A 172 -10.61 -25.34 -8.59
CA LEU A 172 -11.79 -26.22 -8.56
C LEU A 172 -11.61 -27.40 -9.52
N ASN A 173 -12.26 -28.51 -9.19
CA ASN A 173 -12.35 -29.68 -10.06
C ASN A 173 -13.28 -29.37 -11.26
N LYS A 174 -13.05 -30.00 -12.42
CA LYS A 174 -13.89 -29.89 -13.63
C LYS A 174 -15.39 -29.99 -13.32
N SER A 175 -15.78 -31.00 -12.56
CA SER A 175 -17.18 -31.24 -12.18
C SER A 175 -17.79 -30.18 -11.26
N SER A 176 -16.97 -29.39 -10.58
CA SER A 176 -17.41 -28.27 -9.74
C SER A 176 -17.66 -27.02 -10.58
N TRP A 177 -16.89 -26.81 -11.65
CA TRP A 177 -17.07 -25.69 -12.58
C TRP A 177 -18.38 -25.79 -13.36
N ASP A 178 -18.72 -26.99 -13.86
CA ASP A 178 -19.91 -27.23 -14.70
C ASP A 178 -21.24 -26.97 -13.96
N LYS A 179 -21.21 -26.98 -12.62
CA LYS A 179 -22.38 -26.73 -11.76
C LYS A 179 -22.46 -25.30 -11.26
N LEU A 180 -21.41 -24.50 -11.43
CA LEU A 180 -21.32 -23.18 -10.86
C LEU A 180 -21.94 -22.17 -11.84
N GLU A 181 -23.07 -21.56 -11.47
CA GLU A 181 -23.78 -20.61 -12.33
C GLU A 181 -23.05 -19.27 -12.43
N SER A 182 -22.53 -18.79 -11.30
CA SER A 182 -21.73 -17.58 -11.24
C SER A 182 -20.68 -17.67 -10.15
N LEU A 183 -19.62 -16.89 -10.32
CA LEU A 183 -18.52 -16.80 -9.38
C LEU A 183 -18.02 -15.37 -9.31
N THR A 184 -17.94 -14.81 -8.11
CA THR A 184 -17.48 -13.44 -7.89
C THR A 184 -16.11 -13.45 -7.24
N CYS A 185 -15.16 -12.74 -7.86
CA CYS A 185 -13.92 -12.37 -7.21
C CYS A 185 -14.02 -10.92 -6.72
N THR A 186 -13.50 -10.65 -5.51
CA THR A 186 -13.27 -9.31 -4.99
C THR A 186 -11.78 -9.08 -4.76
N ALA A 187 -11.24 -8.02 -5.34
CA ALA A 187 -9.91 -7.50 -5.05
C ALA A 187 -10.01 -6.26 -4.17
N ARG A 188 -9.18 -6.20 -3.12
CA ARG A 188 -9.20 -5.11 -2.13
C ARG A 188 -7.80 -4.60 -1.83
N ASN A 189 -7.67 -3.28 -1.76
CA ASN A 189 -6.48 -2.60 -1.27
C ASN A 189 -6.85 -1.60 -0.16
N PRO A 190 -5.89 -0.88 0.45
CA PRO A 190 -6.19 0.02 1.57
C PRO A 190 -7.20 1.14 1.27
N VAL A 191 -7.36 1.51 -0.01
CA VAL A 191 -8.17 2.66 -0.43
C VAL A 191 -9.43 2.28 -1.22
N SER A 192 -9.56 1.03 -1.67
CA SER A 192 -10.65 0.63 -2.55
C SER A 192 -10.95 -0.88 -2.51
N SER A 193 -12.16 -1.22 -2.94
CA SER A 193 -12.62 -2.60 -3.14
C SER A 193 -13.36 -2.67 -4.47
N ARG A 194 -13.02 -3.65 -5.31
CA ARG A 194 -13.64 -3.89 -6.61
C ARG A 194 -13.88 -5.36 -6.82
N SER A 195 -14.93 -5.70 -7.56
CA SER A 195 -15.34 -7.08 -7.76
C SER A 195 -15.73 -7.30 -9.22
N VAL A 196 -15.59 -8.54 -9.67
CA VAL A 196 -16.07 -9.00 -10.97
C VAL A 196 -16.82 -10.31 -10.78
N THR A 197 -17.98 -10.42 -11.43
CA THR A 197 -18.78 -11.64 -11.42
C THR A 197 -18.73 -12.29 -12.80
N ILE A 198 -18.32 -13.54 -12.81
CA ILE A 198 -18.23 -14.37 -14.01
C ILE A 198 -19.49 -15.22 -14.05
N THR A 199 -20.17 -15.24 -15.20
CA THR A 199 -21.25 -16.19 -15.46
C THR A 199 -20.67 -17.42 -16.14
N ASN A 200 -21.10 -18.60 -15.72
CA ASN A 200 -20.63 -19.89 -16.22
C ASN A 200 -19.09 -20.03 -16.25
N PRO A 201 -18.39 -19.96 -15.10
CA PRO A 201 -16.92 -20.02 -15.03
C PRO A 201 -16.30 -21.28 -15.64
N GLY A 202 -17.05 -22.37 -15.83
CA GLY A 202 -16.56 -23.57 -16.52
C GLY A 202 -16.14 -23.34 -17.97
N VAL A 203 -16.68 -22.32 -18.64
CA VAL A 203 -16.27 -22.01 -20.02
C VAL A 203 -14.87 -21.39 -20.11
N LEU A 204 -14.43 -20.69 -19.06
CA LEU A 204 -13.13 -19.98 -19.06
C LEU A 204 -11.94 -20.92 -19.19
N CYS A 205 -12.08 -22.16 -18.69
CA CYS A 205 -11.01 -23.16 -18.70
C CYS A 205 -11.24 -24.27 -19.75
N THR A 206 -12.23 -24.14 -20.63
CA THR A 206 -12.59 -25.18 -21.62
C THR A 206 -12.23 -24.84 -23.07
N GLY A 207 -11.54 -23.74 -23.37
CA GLY A 207 -11.01 -23.54 -24.73
C GLY A 207 -10.04 -22.40 -24.99
N GLU A 208 -8.82 -22.76 -25.41
CA GLU A 208 -8.14 -22.21 -26.60
C GLU A 208 -7.12 -23.22 -27.18
N SER A 209 -7.60 -24.39 -27.61
CA SER A 209 -6.81 -25.32 -28.46
C SER A 209 -7.18 -25.15 -29.93
N ARG A 210 -6.96 -23.95 -30.48
CA ARG A 210 -6.98 -23.71 -31.93
C ARG A 210 -5.88 -22.74 -32.36
N GLY A 211 -4.64 -23.07 -31.96
CA GLY A 211 -3.44 -22.61 -32.64
C GLY A 211 -3.31 -23.32 -33.99
N GLN A 212 -3.65 -22.58 -35.02
CA GLN A 212 -3.61 -22.88 -36.45
C GLN A 212 -2.24 -23.45 -36.86
N ALA A 213 -2.17 -24.75 -37.17
CA ALA A 213 -1.04 -25.33 -37.90
C ALA A 213 -1.13 -24.87 -39.36
N GLY A 214 -0.47 -23.75 -39.66
CA GLY A 214 -0.23 -23.30 -41.02
C GLY A 214 0.70 -24.26 -41.77
N LYS A 215 0.21 -24.75 -42.91
CA LYS A 215 0.90 -25.37 -44.05
C LYS A 215 2.44 -25.27 -44.06
N GLY A 216 3.09 -26.44 -44.10
CA GLY A 216 4.37 -26.65 -44.79
C GLY A 216 4.16 -27.72 -45.85
N GLY A 217 4.12 -27.32 -47.12
CA GLY A 217 4.10 -28.24 -48.26
C GLY A 217 5.48 -28.84 -48.52
N VAL A 218 5.52 -30.13 -48.85
CA VAL A 218 6.63 -30.78 -49.54
C VAL A 218 6.01 -31.72 -50.57
N GLY A 219 6.44 -31.56 -51.83
CA GLY A 219 6.01 -32.35 -52.99
C GLY A 219 5.79 -31.48 -54.21
#